data_AF-A0ABD5F872-F1
#
_entry.id   AF-A0ABD5F872-F1
#
_cell.length_a   1.000
_cell.length_b   1.000
_cell.length_c   1.000
_cell.angle_alpha   90.00
_cell.angle_beta   90.00
_cell.angle_gamma   90.00
#
_symmetry.space_group_name_H-M   'P 1'
#
loop_
_entity.id
_entity.type
_entity.pdbx_description
1 polymer ?
#
loop_
_entity_poly.entity_id
_entity_poly.type
_entity_poly.pdbx_seq_one_letter_code
_entity_poly.pdbx_strand_id
1 'polypeptide(L)'
;MMTACRIRISLFVTAGKEACFIEAPASQSTLDFPMDDRNVIAIRNALATLFLDEVNKARNELATNNRYLLKMELCDYLKISNNTLDKWIGLGLPRINVCGVVRYDRDAVDAWLRKRVEGW
;
A
#
# COMPACT_ATOMS: atom_id res chain seq x y z
N MET A 1 7.79 44.70 -24.47
CA MET A 1 6.98 44.70 -25.69
C MET A 1 7.66 43.78 -26.71
N MET A 2 6.94 42.74 -27.16
CA MET A 2 7.14 41.93 -28.38
C MET A 2 8.42 41.08 -28.48
N THR A 3 8.37 39.78 -28.15
CA THR A 3 7.98 38.60 -28.97
C THR A 3 9.03 38.20 -30.01
N ALA A 4 9.67 37.04 -29.81
CA ALA A 4 9.94 36.05 -30.87
C ALA A 4 10.48 34.74 -30.29
N CYS A 5 9.55 33.80 -30.10
CA CYS A 5 9.82 32.38 -29.94
C CYS A 5 10.45 31.84 -31.24
N ARG A 6 11.66 31.27 -31.18
CA ARG A 6 12.23 30.49 -32.30
C ARG A 6 12.43 29.06 -31.86
N ILE A 7 11.35 28.31 -31.99
CA ILE A 7 11.29 26.86 -32.02
C ILE A 7 12.22 26.38 -33.14
N ARG A 8 13.25 25.61 -32.81
CA ARG A 8 14.02 24.85 -33.79
C ARG A 8 13.42 23.44 -33.87
N ILE A 9 12.33 23.32 -34.63
CA ILE A 9 11.84 22.03 -35.13
C ILE A 9 12.91 21.55 -36.12
N SER A 10 13.71 20.57 -35.71
CA SER A 10 14.52 19.80 -36.65
C SER A 10 13.60 18.81 -37.35
N LEU A 11 13.22 19.20 -38.56
CA LEU A 11 12.44 18.45 -39.52
C LEU A 11 13.15 17.13 -39.84
N PHE A 12 12.43 16.01 -39.65
CA PHE A 12 12.77 14.71 -40.22
C PHE A 12 12.61 14.78 -41.74
N VAL A 13 13.68 14.53 -42.51
CA VAL A 13 13.58 13.98 -43.87
C VAL A 13 14.68 12.93 -44.03
N THR A 14 14.20 11.73 -44.37
CA THR A 14 14.85 10.45 -44.60
C THR A 14 15.94 10.48 -45.68
N ALA A 15 17.08 9.83 -45.39
CA ALA A 15 17.92 9.19 -46.39
C ALA A 15 18.59 7.96 -45.75
N GLY A 16 18.35 6.79 -46.37
CA GLY A 16 18.74 5.50 -45.83
C GLY A 16 20.24 5.33 -45.63
N LYS A 17 20.58 4.81 -44.45
CA LYS A 17 21.73 3.95 -44.21
C LYS A 17 21.47 3.26 -42.89
N GLU A 18 21.28 1.96 -42.97
CA GLU A 18 21.13 1.08 -41.82
C GLU A 18 22.32 1.32 -40.87
N ALA A 19 22.05 1.97 -39.75
CA ALA A 19 22.98 1.98 -38.63
C ALA A 19 22.89 0.59 -38.00
N CYS A 20 23.81 -0.29 -38.39
CA CYS A 20 24.06 -1.54 -37.71
C CYS A 20 24.61 -1.21 -36.31
N PHE A 21 23.70 -1.07 -35.34
CA PHE A 21 24.06 -1.12 -33.94
C PHE A 21 24.30 -2.58 -33.59
N ILE A 22 25.57 -2.98 -33.62
CA ILE A 22 26.00 -4.31 -33.16
C ILE A 22 25.90 -4.27 -31.63
N GLU A 23 24.76 -4.69 -31.08
CA GLU A 23 24.76 -5.14 -29.68
C GLU A 23 25.69 -6.36 -29.61
N ALA A 24 26.70 -6.27 -28.75
CA ALA A 24 27.58 -7.38 -28.45
C ALA A 24 26.73 -8.63 -28.13
N PRO A 25 27.03 -9.81 -28.69
CA PRO A 25 26.27 -11.00 -28.35
C PRO A 25 26.56 -11.32 -26.89
N ALA A 26 25.64 -11.00 -25.99
CA ALA A 26 25.60 -11.62 -24.69
C ALA A 26 25.40 -13.11 -24.97
N SER A 27 26.48 -13.88 -24.90
CA SER A 27 26.46 -15.33 -24.88
C SER A 27 25.78 -15.76 -23.59
N GLN A 28 24.46 -15.57 -23.52
CA GLN A 28 23.61 -16.29 -22.60
C GLN A 28 23.23 -17.55 -23.36
N SER A 29 23.78 -18.67 -22.91
CA SER A 29 23.26 -19.99 -23.25
C SER A 29 21.78 -19.99 -22.89
N THR A 30 20.91 -19.71 -23.84
CA THR A 30 19.48 -19.95 -23.70
C THR A 30 19.32 -21.44 -23.67
N LEU A 31 19.24 -21.98 -22.45
CA LEU A 31 18.57 -23.24 -22.18
C LEU A 31 17.10 -23.00 -22.53
N ASP A 32 16.79 -23.09 -23.82
CA ASP A 32 15.44 -23.05 -24.35
C ASP A 32 14.76 -24.36 -23.95
N PHE A 33 14.36 -24.44 -22.69
CA PHE A 33 13.32 -25.38 -22.31
C PHE A 33 12.08 -24.95 -23.07
N PRO A 34 11.51 -25.79 -23.98
CA PRO A 34 10.28 -25.46 -24.66
C PRO A 34 9.16 -25.40 -23.62
N MET A 35 8.98 -24.23 -23.05
CA MET A 35 7.84 -23.89 -22.22
C MET A 35 6.65 -23.81 -23.17
N ASP A 36 5.81 -24.84 -23.14
CA ASP A 36 4.52 -24.84 -23.82
C ASP A 36 3.77 -23.55 -23.49
N ASP A 37 3.11 -22.91 -24.45
CA ASP A 37 2.46 -21.60 -24.29
C ASP A 37 1.45 -21.62 -23.14
N ARG A 38 0.84 -22.78 -22.87
CA ARG A 38 -0.03 -23.01 -21.72
C ARG A 38 0.67 -22.76 -20.39
N ASN A 39 1.93 -23.18 -20.25
CA ASN A 39 2.72 -22.98 -19.04
C ASN A 39 3.09 -21.51 -18.87
N VAL A 40 3.43 -20.81 -19.96
CA VAL A 40 3.73 -19.37 -19.93
C VAL A 40 2.50 -18.58 -19.50
N ILE A 41 1.32 -18.92 -20.02
CA ILE A 41 0.06 -18.29 -19.65
C ILE A 41 -0.30 -18.59 -18.19
N ALA A 42 -0.13 -19.84 -17.74
CA ALA A 42 -0.39 -20.23 -16.36
C ALA A 42 0.52 -19.48 -15.37
N ILE A 43 1.82 -19.36 -15.67
CA ILE A 43 2.78 -18.62 -14.85
C ILE A 43 2.43 -17.14 -14.84
N ARG A 44 2.10 -16.54 -16.00
CA ARG A 44 1.71 -15.14 -16.09
C ARG A 44 0.47 -14.84 -15.23
N ASN A 45 -0.54 -15.71 -15.29
CA ASN A 45 -1.76 -15.54 -14.51
C ASN A 45 -1.50 -15.70 -13.00
N ALA A 46 -0.72 -16.71 -12.61
CA ALA A 46 -0.35 -16.93 -11.21
C ALA A 46 0.41 -15.72 -10.65
N LEU A 47 1.41 -15.22 -11.39
CA LEU A 47 2.13 -14.01 -11.03
C LEU A 47 1.20 -12.80 -10.89
N ALA A 48 0.35 -12.57 -11.90
CA ALA A 48 -0.60 -11.46 -11.86
C ALA A 48 -1.52 -11.54 -10.64
N THR A 49 -2.03 -12.72 -10.30
CA THR A 49 -2.87 -12.90 -9.11
C THR A 49 -2.12 -12.62 -7.81
N LEU A 50 -0.88 -13.11 -7.67
CA LEU A 50 -0.07 -12.89 -6.47
C LEU A 50 0.29 -11.42 -6.28
N PHE A 51 0.67 -10.72 -7.35
CA PHE A 51 0.97 -9.29 -7.29
C PHE A 51 -0.26 -8.47 -6.90
N LEU A 52 -1.43 -8.78 -7.48
CA LEU A 52 -2.67 -8.09 -7.14
C LEU A 52 -3.09 -8.35 -5.69
N ASP A 53 -2.95 -9.59 -5.21
CA ASP A 53 -3.25 -9.94 -3.82
C ASP A 53 -2.35 -9.17 -2.85
N GLU A 54 -1.04 -9.14 -3.09
CA GLU A 54 -0.09 -8.44 -2.22
C GLU A 54 -0.34 -6.92 -2.20
N VAL A 55 -0.63 -6.31 -3.35
CA VAL A 55 -0.98 -4.88 -3.43
C VAL A 55 -2.27 -4.60 -2.66
N ASN A 56 -3.28 -5.47 -2.77
CA ASN A 56 -4.54 -5.30 -2.05
C ASN A 56 -4.37 -5.50 -0.54
N LYS A 57 -3.56 -6.46 -0.13
CA LYS A 57 -3.22 -6.70 1.28
C LYS A 57 -2.52 -5.49 1.88
N ALA A 58 -1.48 -4.96 1.22
CA ALA A 58 -0.79 -3.76 1.66
C ALA A 58 -1.74 -2.54 1.78
N ARG A 59 -2.66 -2.37 0.83
CA ARG A 59 -3.70 -1.33 0.90
C ARG A 59 -4.67 -1.52 2.05
N ASN A 60 -5.09 -2.75 2.33
CA ASN A 60 -5.98 -3.07 3.44
C ASN A 60 -5.29 -2.87 4.79
N GLU A 61 -4.01 -3.21 4.90
CA GLU A 61 -3.21 -2.94 6.09
C GLU A 61 -3.08 -1.44 6.36
N LEU A 62 -2.86 -0.63 5.32
CA LEU A 62 -2.87 0.83 5.40
C LEU A 62 -4.24 1.38 5.83
N ALA A 63 -5.34 0.86 5.27
CA ALA A 63 -6.70 1.28 5.63
C ALA A 63 -7.07 0.86 7.08
N THR A 64 -6.53 -0.27 7.56
CA THR A 64 -6.75 -0.77 8.92
C THR A 64 -5.88 -0.06 9.95
N ASN A 65 -4.80 0.59 9.52
CA ASN A 65 -3.96 1.44 10.37
C ASN A 65 -4.55 2.85 10.53
N ASN A 66 -5.86 2.91 10.78
CA ASN A 66 -6.49 4.17 11.15
C ASN A 66 -6.13 4.48 12.60
N ARG A 67 -5.47 5.62 12.83
CA ARG A 67 -5.01 6.05 14.15
C ARG A 67 -6.19 6.29 15.11
N TYR A 68 -7.28 6.83 14.57
CA TYR A 68 -8.47 7.16 15.35
C TYR A 68 -9.58 6.15 15.08
N LEU A 69 -10.01 5.48 16.14
CA LEU A 69 -11.03 4.43 16.11
C LEU A 69 -12.36 4.94 16.65
N LEU A 70 -13.47 4.44 16.09
CA LEU A 70 -14.79 4.57 16.68
C LEU A 70 -14.97 3.61 17.87
N LYS A 71 -16.05 3.78 18.65
CA LYS A 71 -16.36 2.91 19.79
C LYS A 71 -16.42 1.42 19.41
N MET A 72 -17.08 1.11 18.30
CA MET A 72 -17.23 -0.28 17.84
C MET A 72 -15.90 -0.86 17.35
N GLU A 73 -15.16 -0.09 16.54
CA GLU A 73 -13.84 -0.50 16.06
C GLU A 73 -12.84 -0.71 17.20
N LEU A 74 -12.94 0.09 18.27
CA LEU A 74 -12.11 -0.08 19.45
C LEU A 74 -12.43 -1.39 20.20
N CYS A 75 -13.72 -1.76 20.31
CA CYS A 75 -14.13 -3.07 20.83
C CYS A 75 -13.52 -4.20 20.00
N ASP A 76 -13.56 -4.08 18.67
CA ASP A 76 -13.02 -5.07 17.74
C ASP A 76 -11.48 -5.14 17.79
N TYR A 77 -10.82 -4.00 18.01
CA TYR A 77 -9.37 -3.89 18.19
C TYR A 77 -8.92 -4.57 19.48
N LEU A 78 -9.57 -4.26 20.60
CA LEU A 78 -9.23 -4.78 21.93
C LEU A 78 -9.80 -6.18 22.21
N LYS A 79 -10.67 -6.68 21.33
CA LYS A 79 -11.43 -7.94 21.51
C LYS A 79 -12.23 -7.98 22.83
N ILE A 80 -12.89 -6.87 23.15
CA ILE A 80 -13.74 -6.75 24.35
C ILE A 80 -15.19 -6.46 23.99
N SER A 81 -16.10 -6.78 24.91
CA SER A 81 -17.51 -6.41 24.76
C SER A 81 -17.74 -4.92 25.05
N ASN A 82 -18.81 -4.38 24.47
CA ASN A 82 -19.20 -2.97 24.63
C ASN A 82 -19.39 -2.59 26.11
N ASN A 83 -19.96 -3.50 26.90
CA ASN A 83 -20.16 -3.33 28.34
C ASN A 83 -18.84 -3.15 29.10
N THR A 84 -17.79 -3.88 28.70
CA THR A 84 -16.46 -3.75 29.30
C THR A 84 -15.84 -2.41 28.91
N LEU A 85 -15.97 -2.01 27.64
CA LEU A 85 -15.47 -0.72 27.19
C LEU A 85 -16.15 0.45 27.93
N ASP A 86 -17.46 0.38 28.18
CA ASP A 86 -18.18 1.40 28.94
C ASP A 86 -17.68 1.54 30.38
N LYS A 87 -17.34 0.41 31.03
CA LYS A 87 -16.68 0.45 32.34
C LYS A 87 -15.32 1.15 32.24
N TRP A 88 -14.54 0.90 31.19
CA TRP A 88 -13.23 1.54 31.01
C TRP A 88 -13.35 3.04 30.75
N ILE A 89 -14.38 3.47 30.00
CA ILE A 89 -14.70 4.88 29.83
C ILE A 89 -14.98 5.54 31.19
N GLY A 90 -15.72 4.87 32.09
CA GLY A 90 -15.92 5.31 33.46
C GLY A 90 -14.64 5.37 34.31
N LEU A 91 -13.67 4.50 34.03
CA LEU A 91 -12.35 4.47 34.67
C LEU A 91 -11.36 5.51 34.10
N GLY A 92 -11.81 6.35 33.17
CA GLY A 92 -11.00 7.41 32.56
C GLY A 92 -10.17 6.95 31.37
N LEU A 93 -10.72 6.10 30.49
CA LEU A 93 -10.12 5.79 29.19
C LEU A 93 -9.96 7.09 28.35
N PRO A 94 -8.80 7.33 27.71
CA PRO A 94 -8.58 8.51 26.89
C PRO A 94 -9.55 8.55 25.71
N ARG A 95 -10.34 9.61 25.63
CA ARG A 95 -11.32 9.86 24.57
C ARG A 95 -11.15 11.25 23.98
N ILE A 96 -11.30 11.36 22.67
CA ILE A 96 -11.26 12.63 21.94
C ILE A 96 -12.68 12.92 21.50
N ASN A 97 -13.25 14.04 21.96
CA ASN A 97 -14.57 14.49 21.52
C ASN A 97 -14.40 15.73 20.63
N VAL A 98 -14.80 15.62 19.37
CA VAL A 98 -14.80 16.74 18.42
C VAL A 98 -16.21 16.93 17.90
N CYS A 99 -16.81 18.08 18.23
CA CYS A 99 -18.15 18.46 17.76
C CYS A 99 -19.25 17.38 17.99
N GLY A 100 -19.16 16.63 19.09
CA GLY A 100 -20.13 15.57 19.44
C GLY A 100 -19.78 14.17 18.92
N VAL A 101 -18.72 14.04 18.12
CA VAL A 101 -18.20 12.74 17.68
C VAL A 101 -17.07 12.31 18.60
N VAL A 102 -17.21 11.11 19.18
CA VAL A 102 -16.18 10.51 20.04
C VAL A 102 -15.29 9.59 19.22
N ARG A 103 -13.97 9.81 19.31
CA ARG A 103 -12.93 8.94 18.75
C ARG A 103 -11.89 8.57 19.80
N TYR A 104 -11.19 7.48 19.56
CA TYR A 104 -10.14 6.94 20.42
C TYR A 104 -8.83 6.84 19.65
N ASP A 105 -7.75 7.39 20.22
CA ASP A 105 -6.40 7.25 19.64
C ASP A 105 -5.80 5.91 20.09
N ARG A 106 -5.36 5.09 19.13
CA ARG A 106 -4.80 3.76 19.39
C ARG A 106 -3.63 3.81 20.36
N ASP A 107 -2.68 4.72 20.12
CA ASP A 107 -1.46 4.85 20.94
C ASP A 107 -1.78 5.27 22.38
N ALA A 108 -2.77 6.16 22.55
CA ALA A 108 -3.19 6.64 23.85
C ALA A 108 -3.89 5.53 24.66
N VAL A 109 -4.72 4.71 24.00
CA VAL A 109 -5.36 3.56 24.61
C VAL A 109 -4.33 2.52 25.04
N ASP A 110 -3.36 2.21 24.17
CA ASP A 110 -2.30 1.23 24.47
C ASP A 110 -1.39 1.70 25.61
N ALA A 111 -1.06 3.00 25.66
CA ALA A 111 -0.33 3.59 26.79
C ALA A 111 -1.14 3.52 28.10
N TRP A 112 -2.45 3.76 28.04
CA TRP A 112 -3.35 3.67 29.19
C TRP A 112 -3.47 2.24 29.73
N LEU A 113 -3.46 1.24 28.84
CA LEU A 113 -3.45 -0.18 29.19
C LEU A 113 -2.14 -0.57 29.86
N ARG A 114 -1.00 -0.19 29.27
CA ARG A 114 0.34 -0.49 29.81
C ARG A 114 0.50 -0.02 31.25
N LYS A 115 0.06 1.21 31.54
CA LYS A 115 0.09 1.79 32.89
C LYS A 115 -0.70 0.97 33.93
N ARG A 116 -1.73 0.23 33.51
CA ARG A 116 -2.56 -0.60 34.41
C ARG A 116 -2.04 -2.02 34.55
N VAL A 117 -1.35 -2.55 33.54
CA VAL A 117 -0.71 -3.86 33.59
C VAL A 117 0.49 -3.85 34.56
N GLU A 118 1.23 -2.74 34.64
CA GLU A 118 2.37 -2.59 35.56
C GLU A 118 1.98 -2.52 37.06
N GLY A 119 0.69 -2.48 37.37
CA GLY A 119 0.16 -2.37 38.74
C GLY A 119 -0.33 -3.68 39.36
N TRP A 120 0.03 -4.84 38.79
CA TRP A 120 -0.35 -6.18 39.28
C TRP A 120 0.87 -7.00 39.70
#